data_AF-A0AAD5GS34-F1
#
_entry.id   AF-A0AAD5GS34-F1
#
_cell.length_a   1.000
_cell.length_b   1.000
_cell.length_c   1.000
_cell.angle_alpha   90.00
_cell.angle_beta   90.00
_cell.angle_gamma   90.00
#
_symmetry.space_group_name_H-M   'P 1'
#
loop_
_entity.id
_entity.type
_entity.pdbx_description
1 polymer ?
#
loop_
_entity_poly.entity_id
_entity_poly.type
_entity_poly.pdbx_seq_one_letter_code
_entity_poly.pdbx_strand_id
1 'polypeptide(L)'
;CGKLCSPSWKTCCRDGKCQTHAMSCGADTGVFLLIRKTIILLQRSAGHAFWPSPYLDAFGEEDINIKRGKPLYLNEERYAALSHMVTSHGIARSSKALHQTLIGAFLML
;
A
#
# COMPACT_ATOMS: atom_id res chain seq x y z
N CYS A 1 7.34 -1.05 12.31
CA CYS A 1 7.15 -1.94 13.48
C CYS A 1 6.70 -3.36 13.13
N GLY A 2 6.29 -3.66 11.87
CA GLY A 2 5.93 -5.03 11.47
C GLY A 2 4.56 -5.53 11.94
N LYS A 3 3.70 -4.68 12.51
CA LYS A 3 2.36 -5.10 12.94
C LYS A 3 1.42 -5.38 11.76
N LEU A 4 0.57 -6.40 11.93
CA LEU A 4 -0.54 -6.68 11.02
C LEU A 4 -1.76 -5.86 11.42
N CYS A 5 -2.36 -5.19 10.44
CA CYS A 5 -3.55 -4.35 10.62
C CYS A 5 -4.61 -4.74 9.60
N SER A 6 -5.88 -4.51 9.94
CA SER A 6 -6.98 -4.59 8.98
C SER A 6 -7.29 -3.20 8.44
N PRO A 7 -7.29 -2.98 7.11
CA PRO A 7 -7.82 -1.75 6.52
C PRO A 7 -9.35 -1.70 6.60
N SER A 8 -10.02 -2.86 6.74
CA SER A 8 -11.47 -2.97 6.84
C SER A 8 -11.95 -2.93 8.30
N TRP A 9 -13.11 -2.32 8.53
CA TRP A 9 -13.76 -2.11 9.84
C TRP A 9 -14.07 -3.37 10.67
N LYS A 10 -13.79 -4.58 10.17
CA LYS A 10 -14.07 -5.82 10.88
C LYS A 10 -12.98 -6.12 11.89
N THR A 11 -13.43 -6.50 13.09
CA THR A 11 -12.68 -6.74 14.33
C THR A 11 -11.74 -7.97 14.31
N CYS A 12 -11.35 -8.48 13.13
CA CYS A 12 -10.50 -9.67 13.08
C CYS A 12 -9.05 -9.41 13.53
N CYS A 13 -8.61 -8.15 13.53
CA CYS A 13 -7.31 -7.74 14.07
C CYS A 13 -7.52 -7.10 15.44
N ARG A 14 -6.92 -7.71 16.47
CA ARG A 14 -6.96 -7.27 17.88
C ARG A 14 -6.48 -5.82 18.07
N ASP A 15 -5.68 -5.31 17.13
CA ASP A 15 -5.02 -4.00 17.16
C ASP A 15 -5.52 -3.06 16.02
N GLY A 16 -6.77 -2.61 16.10
CA GLY A 16 -7.25 -1.39 15.42
C GLY A 16 -7.12 -1.28 13.89
N LYS A 17 -7.53 -0.11 13.35
CA LYS A 17 -7.42 0.21 11.92
C LYS A 17 -5.99 0.62 11.56
N CYS A 18 -5.58 0.43 10.31
CA CYS A 18 -4.28 0.91 9.79
C CYS A 18 -4.02 2.39 10.12
N GLN A 19 -5.05 3.23 10.07
CA GLN A 19 -4.99 4.64 10.47
C GLN A 19 -4.54 4.80 11.92
N THR A 20 -5.25 4.20 12.88
CA THR A 20 -4.92 4.29 14.32
C THR A 20 -3.50 3.79 14.60
N HIS A 21 -3.07 2.74 13.90
CA HIS A 21 -1.72 2.24 14.01
C HIS A 21 -0.67 3.22 13.47
N ALA A 22 -0.93 3.83 12.30
CA ALA A 22 -0.06 4.87 11.74
C ALA A 22 0.07 6.07 12.69
N MET A 23 -1.03 6.50 13.33
CA MET A 23 -1.01 7.58 14.33
C MET A 23 -0.12 7.26 15.53
N SER A 24 -0.27 6.06 16.09
CA SER A 24 0.46 5.65 17.30
C SER A 24 1.92 5.24 17.05
N CYS A 25 2.24 4.67 15.89
CA CYS A 25 3.56 4.08 15.63
C CYS A 25 4.43 4.89 14.66
N GLY A 26 3.83 5.64 13.74
CA GLY A 26 4.53 6.26 12.62
C GLY A 26 4.30 7.76 12.50
N ALA A 27 3.89 8.43 13.59
CA ALA A 27 3.59 9.86 13.61
C ALA A 27 2.64 10.25 12.46
N ASP A 28 1.46 9.61 12.47
CA ASP A 28 0.41 9.70 11.44
C ASP A 28 0.76 9.12 10.06
N THR A 29 1.97 8.58 9.85
CA THR A 29 2.38 7.99 8.57
C THR A 29 2.53 6.47 8.68
N GLY A 30 2.01 5.73 7.69
CA GLY A 30 2.14 4.27 7.65
C GLY A 30 2.24 3.73 6.23
N VAL A 31 3.02 2.65 6.07
CA VAL A 31 3.18 1.95 4.80
C VAL A 31 2.82 0.49 5.05
N PHE A 32 1.79 0.00 4.35
CA PHE A 32 1.23 -1.33 4.58
C PHE A 32 1.18 -2.11 3.28
N LEU A 33 1.61 -3.37 3.29
CA LEU A 33 1.41 -4.28 2.17
C LEU A 33 0.03 -4.94 2.27
N LEU A 34 -0.81 -4.76 1.26
CA LEU A 34 -2.06 -5.51 1.14
C LEU A 34 -1.76 -6.89 0.55
N ILE A 35 -1.49 -7.87 1.41
CA ILE A 35 -0.99 -9.20 1.03
C ILE A 35 -1.79 -9.84 -0.12
N ARG A 36 -3.14 -9.81 -0.07
CA ARG A 36 -4.00 -10.42 -1.10
C ARG A 36 -4.02 -9.70 -2.45
N LYS A 37 -3.41 -8.51 -2.52
CA LYS A 37 -3.34 -7.68 -3.72
C LYS A 37 -1.91 -7.35 -4.13
N THR A 38 -0.95 -7.55 -3.24
CA THR A 38 0.45 -7.12 -3.33
C THR A 38 0.68 -5.61 -3.52
N ILE A 39 -0.38 -4.80 -3.50
CA ILE A 39 -0.28 -3.34 -3.55
C ILE A 39 0.08 -2.74 -2.19
N ILE A 40 0.69 -1.56 -2.21
CA ILE A 40 1.06 -0.83 -1.00
C ILE A 40 -0.03 0.19 -0.68
N LEU A 41 -0.53 0.16 0.55
CA LEU A 41 -1.38 1.19 1.14
C LEU A 41 -0.50 2.20 1.89
N LEU A 42 -0.49 3.43 1.41
CA LEU A 42 0.14 4.57 2.05
C LEU A 42 -0.93 5.28 2.89
N GLN A 43 -0.72 5.35 4.20
CA GLN A 43 -1.59 6.05 5.15
C GLN A 43 -0.91 7.33 5.61
N ARG A 44 -1.65 8.45 5.60
CA ARG A 44 -1.23 9.69 6.25
C ARG A 44 -2.40 10.42 6.88
N SER A 45 -2.37 10.62 8.18
CA SER A 45 -3.46 11.26 8.94
C SER A 45 -4.80 10.58 8.58
N ALA A 46 -5.80 11.33 8.11
CA ALA A 46 -7.09 10.76 7.66
C ALA A 46 -7.08 10.26 6.19
N GLY A 47 -6.05 10.59 5.41
CA GLY A 47 -5.95 10.24 3.99
C GLY A 47 -5.19 8.94 3.74
N HIS A 48 -5.44 8.34 2.57
CA HIS A 48 -4.67 7.21 2.09
C HIS A 48 -4.50 7.23 0.56
N ALA A 49 -3.43 6.60 0.08
CA ALA A 49 -3.16 6.39 -1.35
C ALA A 49 -2.67 4.95 -1.57
N PHE A 50 -2.70 4.51 -2.83
CA PHE A 50 -2.14 3.23 -3.23
C PHE A 50 -0.86 3.45 -4.04
N TRP A 51 0.11 2.57 -3.85
CA TRP A 51 1.30 2.46 -4.67
C TRP A 51 1.35 1.08 -5.33
N PRO A 52 1.83 0.98 -6.59
CA PRO A 52 1.91 -0.29 -7.33
C PRO A 52 2.67 -1.38 -6.56
N SER A 53 2.47 -2.64 -6.96
CA SER A 53 3.10 -3.76 -6.27
C SER A 53 4.63 -3.68 -6.39
N PRO A 54 5.40 -3.81 -5.29
CA PRO A 54 6.84 -4.03 -5.38
C PRO A 54 7.17 -5.49 -5.74
N TYR A 55 6.17 -6.38 -5.77
CA TYR A 55 6.31 -7.79 -6.14
C TYR A 55 5.85 -8.01 -7.57
N LEU A 56 6.76 -8.49 -8.41
CA LEU A 56 6.53 -8.75 -9.84
C LEU A 56 6.81 -10.21 -10.17
N ASP A 57 6.20 -10.73 -11.23
CA ASP A 57 6.57 -12.04 -11.75
C ASP A 57 7.95 -12.02 -12.44
N ALA A 58 8.40 -13.18 -12.91
CA ALA A 58 9.70 -13.32 -13.57
C ALA A 58 9.85 -12.47 -14.85
N PHE A 59 8.76 -11.91 -15.38
CA PHE A 59 8.75 -11.07 -16.58
C PHE A 59 8.56 -9.58 -16.24
N GLY A 60 8.53 -9.22 -14.95
CA GLY A 60 8.31 -7.85 -14.52
C GLY A 60 6.84 -7.40 -14.54
N GLU A 61 5.90 -8.33 -14.64
CA GLU A 61 4.47 -8.02 -14.61
C GLU A 61 3.89 -8.11 -13.20
N GLU A 62 2.88 -7.29 -12.91
CA GLU A 62 2.06 -7.47 -11.72
C GLU A 62 1.09 -8.65 -11.89
N ASP A 63 0.79 -9.35 -10.79
CA ASP A 63 -0.35 -10.27 -10.71
C ASP A 63 -1.45 -9.63 -9.85
N ILE A 64 -2.29 -8.84 -10.51
CA ILE A 64 -3.33 -8.04 -9.86
C ILE A 64 -4.32 -8.95 -9.12
N ASN A 65 -4.46 -8.73 -7.81
CA ASN A 65 -5.26 -9.58 -6.91
C ASN A 65 -4.82 -11.05 -6.90
N ILE A 66 -3.59 -11.36 -7.33
CA ILE A 66 -3.03 -12.72 -7.37
C ILE A 66 -3.96 -13.68 -8.14
N LYS A 67 -4.52 -13.20 -9.26
CA LYS A 67 -5.49 -13.97 -10.07
C LYS A 67 -4.81 -15.04 -10.91
N ARG A 68 -3.59 -14.78 -11.40
CA ARG A 68 -2.84 -15.70 -12.26
C ARG A 68 -2.16 -16.79 -11.43
N GLY A 69 -1.93 -16.53 -10.14
CA GLY A 69 -1.26 -17.47 -9.23
C GLY A 69 0.23 -17.64 -9.55
N LYS A 70 0.84 -16.64 -10.20
CA LYS A 70 2.27 -16.69 -10.51
C LYS A 70 3.10 -16.42 -9.26
N PRO A 71 4.26 -17.08 -9.09
CA PRO A 71 5.25 -16.65 -8.11
C PRO A 71 5.66 -15.20 -8.38
N LEU A 72 5.64 -14.39 -7.32
CA LEU A 72 6.07 -12.99 -7.36
C LEU A 72 7.31 -12.80 -6.50
N TYR A 73 8.20 -11.92 -6.96
CA TYR A 73 9.48 -11.64 -6.36
C TYR A 73 9.60 -10.15 -6.10
N LEU A 74 10.30 -9.79 -5.02
CA LEU A 74 10.59 -8.40 -4.74
C LEU A 74 11.44 -7.81 -5.88
N ASN A 75 10.94 -6.76 -6.50
CA ASN A 75 11.70 -5.97 -7.46
C ASN A 75 12.43 -4.85 -6.70
N GLU A 76 13.76 -4.94 -6.64
CA GLU A 76 14.62 -4.03 -5.88
C GLU A 76 14.48 -2.58 -6.35
N GLU A 77 14.32 -2.34 -7.64
CA GLU A 77 14.14 -0.99 -8.20
C GLU A 77 12.85 -0.34 -7.71
N ARG A 78 11.71 -1.05 -7.78
CA ARG A 78 10.43 -0.59 -7.25
C ARG A 78 10.47 -0.38 -5.75
N TYR A 79 11.16 -1.27 -5.02
CA TYR A 79 11.32 -1.15 -3.58
C TYR A 79 12.16 0.08 -3.20
N ALA A 80 13.25 0.34 -3.92
CA ALA A 80 14.07 1.53 -3.75
C ALA A 80 13.29 2.81 -4.07
N ALA A 81 12.52 2.82 -5.17
CA ALA A 81 11.66 3.95 -5.54
C ALA A 81 10.59 4.25 -4.48
N LEU A 82 9.91 3.21 -3.97
CA LEU A 82 8.96 3.33 -2.87
C LEU A 82 9.65 3.90 -1.63
N SER A 83 10.80 3.33 -1.24
CA SER A 83 11.55 3.76 -0.05
C SER A 83 11.94 5.24 -0.16
N HIS A 84 12.49 5.65 -1.30
CA HIS A 84 12.84 7.04 -1.57
C HIS A 84 11.63 7.98 -1.53
N MET A 85 10.48 7.57 -2.09
CA MET A 85 9.24 8.36 -2.04
C MET A 85 8.73 8.51 -0.59
N VAL A 86 8.81 7.47 0.24
CA VAL A 86 8.40 7.51 1.65
C VAL A 86 9.32 8.44 2.46
N THR A 87 10.65 8.30 2.33
CA THR A 87 11.62 9.07 3.12
C THR A 87 11.68 10.55 2.73
N SER A 88 11.43 10.88 1.46
CA SER A 88 11.40 12.26 0.96
C SER A 88 10.14 13.05 1.33
N HIS A 89 9.34 12.58 2.29
CA HIS A 89 8.00 13.11 2.62
C HIS A 89 7.04 13.12 1.41
N GLY A 90 7.29 12.27 0.40
CA GLY A 90 6.52 12.19 -0.84
C GLY A 90 5.05 11.84 -0.61
N ILE A 91 4.72 11.17 0.51
CA ILE A 91 3.33 10.88 0.91
C ILE A 91 2.54 12.19 1.13
N ALA A 92 3.17 13.29 1.59
CA ALA A 92 2.53 14.60 1.70
C ALA A 92 2.36 15.29 0.34
N ARG A 93 3.39 15.23 -0.51
CA ARG A 93 3.41 15.93 -1.80
C ARG A 93 2.53 15.26 -2.85
N SER A 94 2.29 13.97 -2.69
CA SER A 94 1.25 13.24 -3.43
C SER A 94 -0.17 13.60 -2.96
N SER A 95 -0.38 14.74 -2.27
CA SER A 95 -1.71 15.21 -1.84
C SER A 95 -2.67 15.51 -2.98
N LYS A 96 -2.19 15.67 -4.23
CA LYS A 96 -3.07 15.63 -5.42
C LYS A 96 -3.62 14.21 -5.71
N ALA A 97 -2.94 13.16 -5.25
CA ALA A 97 -3.41 11.77 -5.33
C ALA A 97 -4.22 11.33 -4.10
N LEU A 98 -4.09 11.99 -2.95
CA LEU A 98 -4.89 11.70 -1.75
C LEU A 98 -6.37 12.13 -1.87
N HIS A 99 -6.73 12.90 -2.91
CA HIS A 99 -8.12 13.25 -3.24
C HIS A 99 -8.68 12.50 -4.46
N GLN A 100 -7.91 11.62 -5.09
CA GLN A 100 -8.41 10.80 -6.19
C GLN A 100 -8.51 9.35 -5.76
N THR A 101 -9.68 9.07 -5.22
CA THR A 101 -10.40 7.82 -5.38
C THR A 101 -10.23 7.32 -6.83
N LEU A 102 -9.23 6.48 -7.11
CA LEU A 102 -9.28 5.61 -8.29
C LEU A 102 -10.25 4.45 -8.00
N ILE A 103 -11.52 4.81 -7.75
CA ILE A 103 -12.68 3.94 -7.98
C ILE A 103 -13.05 3.97 -9.48
N GLY A 104 -12.34 4.72 -10.34
CA GLY A 104 -12.78 4.97 -11.72
C GLY A 104 -11.93 4.44 -12.88
N ALA A 105 -10.83 3.69 -12.68
CA ALA A 105 -9.95 3.34 -13.83
C ALA A 105 -9.40 1.90 -13.89
N PHE A 106 -9.77 1.00 -12.98
CA PHE A 106 -9.24 -0.38 -13.01
C PHE A 106 -10.32 -1.47 -12.87
N LEU A 107 -11.55 -1.16 -13.29
CA LEU A 107 -12.68 -2.09 -13.29
C LEU A 107 -13.37 -2.24 -14.66
N MET A 108 -12.66 -1.91 -15.75
CA MET A 108 -13.09 -2.27 -17.11
C MET A 108 -11.98 -3.05 -17.80
N LEU A 109 -11.79 -4.29 -17.33
CA LEU A 109 -11.61 -5.53 -18.10
C LEU A 109 -11.60 -6.71 -17.12
#